data_AF-A0A1C7FH97-F1
#
_entry.id   AF-A0A1C7FH97-F1
#
_cell.length_a   1.000
_cell.length_b   1.000
_cell.length_c   1.000
_cell.angle_alpha   90.00
_cell.angle_beta   90.00
_cell.angle_gamma   90.00
#
_symmetry.space_group_name_H-M   'P 1'
#
loop_
_entity.id
_entity.type
_entity.pdbx_description
1 polymer ?
#
loop_
_entity_poly.entity_id
_entity_poly.type
_entity_poly.pdbx_seq_one_letter_code
_entity_poly.pdbx_strand_id
1 'polypeptide(L)'
;MNNKTFLTLHGAIYTTFAFALFFIPSLMWPVYGVEINDQYAYFLSQHTSIFLGGIAAISLMMRNIDSVQAMQQLIKALLITNILGAVITAYAGFTGIFVGLGWSDPIFFAVLSVVTFLQYQKSRG
;
A
#
# COMPACT_ATOMS: atom_id res chain seq x y z
N MET A 1 7.03 12.79 -11.97
CA MET A 1 5.90 13.65 -11.54
C MET A 1 6.37 14.69 -10.52
N ASN A 2 5.51 15.62 -10.07
CA ASN A 2 5.77 16.45 -8.89
C ASN A 2 5.27 15.72 -7.63
N ASN A 3 5.70 16.16 -6.44
CA ASN A 3 5.36 15.49 -5.18
C ASN A 3 3.86 15.48 -4.89
N LYS A 4 3.15 16.56 -5.24
CA LYS A 4 1.70 16.66 -5.06
C LYS A 4 0.94 15.60 -5.86
N THR A 5 1.28 15.42 -7.13
CA THR A 5 0.71 14.38 -7.98
C THR A 5 1.04 12.99 -7.45
N PHE A 6 2.30 12.77 -7.03
CA PHE A 6 2.72 11.49 -6.43
C PHE A 6 1.88 11.14 -5.20
N LEU A 7 1.79 12.05 -4.23
CA LEU A 7 1.06 11.82 -2.99
C LEU A 7 -0.46 11.75 -3.20
N THR A 8 -0.99 12.44 -4.20
CA THR A 8 -2.41 12.33 -4.57
C THR A 8 -2.72 10.94 -5.14
N LEU A 9 -1.90 10.46 -6.07
CA LEU A 9 -2.07 9.13 -6.66
C LEU A 9 -1.87 8.04 -5.61
N HIS A 10 -0.80 8.15 -4.81
CA HIS A 10 -0.53 7.23 -3.71
C HIS A 10 -1.72 7.19 -2.73
N GLY A 11 -2.19 8.36 -2.28
CA GLY A 11 -3.35 8.45 -1.40
C GLY A 11 -4.62 7.83 -2.00
N ALA A 12 -4.90 8.06 -3.28
CA ALA A 12 -6.07 7.49 -3.97
C ALA A 12 -6.01 5.96 -4.06
N ILE A 13 -4.84 5.41 -4.36
CA ILE A 13 -4.62 3.96 -4.42
C ILE A 13 -4.90 3.33 -3.05
N TYR A 14 -4.27 3.84 -1.99
CA TYR A 14 -4.46 3.32 -0.63
C TYR A 14 -5.89 3.54 -0.11
N THR A 15 -6.55 4.63 -0.49
CA THR A 15 -7.98 4.83 -0.20
C THR A 15 -8.80 3.72 -0.83
N THR A 16 -8.56 3.41 -2.11
CA THR A 16 -9.29 2.36 -2.83
C THR A 16 -9.15 1.01 -2.14
N PHE A 17 -7.92 0.62 -1.77
CA PHE A 17 -7.69 -0.64 -1.05
C PHE A 17 -8.31 -0.64 0.36
N ALA A 18 -8.22 0.47 1.09
CA ALA A 18 -8.86 0.59 2.41
C ALA A 18 -10.38 0.39 2.33
N PHE A 19 -11.04 1.00 1.34
CA PHE A 19 -12.48 0.82 1.15
C PHE A 19 -12.82 -0.59 0.68
N ALA A 20 -12.03 -1.16 -0.25
CA ALA A 20 -12.26 -2.51 -0.74
C ALA A 20 -12.15 -3.56 0.39
N LEU A 21 -11.10 -3.50 1.21
CA LEU A 21 -10.94 -4.44 2.33
C LEU A 21 -11.92 -4.20 3.47
N PHE A 22 -12.45 -2.98 3.63
CA PHE A 22 -13.47 -2.71 4.64
C PHE A 22 -14.85 -3.22 4.23
N PHE A 23 -15.27 -2.96 2.99
CA PHE A 23 -16.65 -3.24 2.56
C PHE A 23 -16.82 -4.59 1.88
N ILE A 24 -15.81 -5.08 1.16
CA ILE A 24 -15.92 -6.28 0.31
C ILE A 24 -14.73 -7.25 0.45
N PRO A 25 -14.21 -7.54 1.66
CA PRO A 25 -13.05 -8.41 1.80
C PRO A 25 -13.33 -9.85 1.31
N SER A 26 -14.58 -10.33 1.42
CA SER A 26 -15.01 -11.65 0.94
C SER A 26 -15.01 -11.79 -0.58
N LEU A 27 -14.99 -10.68 -1.32
CA LEU A 27 -14.80 -10.68 -2.77
C LEU A 27 -13.33 -10.49 -3.14
N MET A 28 -12.60 -9.70 -2.36
CA MET A 28 -11.19 -9.38 -2.64
C MET A 28 -10.25 -10.56 -2.38
N TRP A 29 -10.27 -11.16 -1.19
CA TRP A 29 -9.29 -12.18 -0.82
C TRP A 29 -9.31 -13.45 -1.66
N PRO A 30 -10.48 -13.98 -2.10
CA PRO A 30 -10.50 -15.16 -2.96
C PRO A 30 -9.77 -14.95 -4.30
N VAL A 31 -9.73 -13.72 -4.81
CA VAL A 31 -8.96 -13.38 -6.02
C VAL A 31 -7.46 -13.63 -5.80
N TYR A 32 -6.97 -13.45 -4.57
CA TYR A 32 -5.57 -13.66 -4.18
C TYR A 32 -5.30 -15.12 -3.74
N GLY A 33 -6.32 -15.98 -3.81
CA GLY A 33 -6.23 -17.38 -3.36
C GLY A 33 -6.44 -17.58 -1.87
N VAL A 34 -6.98 -16.57 -1.16
CA VAL A 34 -7.23 -16.64 0.29
C VAL A 34 -8.72 -16.73 0.58
N GLU A 35 -9.10 -17.68 1.43
CA GLU A 35 -10.48 -17.86 1.88
C GLU A 35 -10.73 -17.15 3.20
N ILE A 36 -11.90 -16.52 3.35
CA ILE A 36 -12.38 -16.00 4.63
C ILE A 36 -13.24 -17.07 5.30
N ASN A 37 -12.63 -17.80 6.23
CA ASN A 37 -13.24 -18.97 6.85
C ASN A 37 -14.16 -18.65 8.04
N ASP A 38 -13.99 -17.48 8.66
CA ASP A 38 -14.77 -17.09 9.84
C ASP A 38 -14.89 -15.56 9.98
N GLN A 39 -15.67 -15.15 10.99
CA GLN A 39 -15.91 -13.74 11.33
C GLN A 39 -14.65 -13.00 11.80
N TYR A 40 -13.66 -13.70 12.36
CA TYR A 40 -12.41 -13.08 12.83
C TYR A 40 -11.48 -12.77 11.67
N ALA A 41 -11.37 -13.67 10.69
CA ALA A 41 -10.66 -13.44 9.43
C ALA A 41 -11.32 -12.30 8.63
N TYR A 42 -12.66 -12.25 8.63
CA TYR A 42 -13.40 -11.15 8.03
C TYR A 42 -13.06 -9.83 8.72
N PHE A 43 -13.17 -9.77 10.05
CA PHE A 43 -12.85 -8.57 10.82
C PHE A 43 -11.38 -8.16 10.67
N LEU A 44 -10.44 -9.10 10.66
CA LEU A 44 -9.01 -8.81 10.51
C LEU A 44 -8.70 -8.18 9.14
N SER A 45 -9.44 -8.59 8.11
CA SER A 45 -9.39 -7.98 6.79
C SER A 45 -9.87 -6.53 6.83
N GLN A 46 -11.01 -6.28 7.47
CA GLN A 46 -11.53 -4.92 7.65
C GLN A 46 -10.59 -4.06 8.50
N HIS A 47 -10.04 -4.63 9.57
CA HIS A 47 -9.10 -3.99 10.49
C HIS A 47 -7.83 -3.52 9.78
N THR A 48 -7.36 -4.25 8.77
CA THR A 48 -6.21 -3.84 7.94
C THR A 48 -6.46 -2.50 7.24
N SER A 49 -7.72 -2.15 6.97
CA SER A 49 -8.10 -0.87 6.38
C SER A 49 -7.73 0.34 7.24
N ILE A 50 -7.52 0.17 8.55
CA ILE A 50 -7.03 1.23 9.43
C ILE A 50 -5.66 1.73 8.96
N PHE A 51 -4.75 0.81 8.66
CA PHE A 51 -3.38 1.14 8.25
C PHE A 51 -3.35 1.71 6.82
N LEU A 52 -4.10 1.10 5.90
CA LEU A 52 -4.20 1.58 4.52
C LEU A 52 -4.86 2.97 4.46
N GLY A 53 -5.96 3.15 5.20
CA GLY A 53 -6.64 4.44 5.32
C GLY A 53 -5.77 5.50 5.99
N GLY A 54 -4.98 5.12 7.00
CA GLY A 54 -3.99 6.01 7.62
C GLY A 54 -2.92 6.48 6.64
N ILE A 55 -2.34 5.56 5.86
CA ILE A 55 -1.37 5.88 4.79
C ILE A 55 -2.00 6.81 3.75
N ALA A 56 -3.24 6.53 3.36
CA ALA A 56 -3.99 7.38 2.43
C ALA A 56 -4.20 8.79 2.97
N ALA A 57 -4.66 8.91 4.21
CA ALA A 57 -4.89 10.19 4.87
C ALA A 57 -3.59 11.01 4.98
N ILE A 58 -2.50 10.39 5.45
CA ILE A 58 -1.19 11.04 5.54
C ILE A 58 -0.74 11.53 4.16
N SER A 59 -0.84 10.68 3.13
CA SER A 59 -0.45 11.04 1.76
C SER A 59 -1.26 12.24 1.25
N LEU A 60 -2.57 12.21 1.42
CA LEU A 60 -3.45 13.28 0.95
C LEU A 60 -3.25 14.58 1.75
N MET A 61 -3.18 14.52 3.08
CA MET A 61 -3.04 15.71 3.93
C MET A 61 -1.69 16.40 3.71
N MET A 62 -0.62 15.61 3.52
CA MET A 62 0.74 16.13 3.38
C MET A 62 1.10 16.54 1.94
N ARG A 63 0.19 16.38 0.97
CA ARG A 63 0.47 16.61 -0.46
C ARG A 63 0.89 18.03 -0.84
N ASN A 64 0.61 19.01 0.02
CA ASN A 64 0.99 20.42 -0.17
C ASN A 64 1.99 20.91 0.90
N ILE A 65 2.76 20.02 1.52
CA ILE A 65 3.77 20.45 2.50
C ILE A 65 4.91 21.22 1.82
N ASP A 66 5.27 22.37 2.39
CA ASP A 66 6.31 23.26 1.84
C ASP A 66 7.73 22.85 2.25
N SER A 67 7.88 22.15 3.37
CA SER A 67 9.19 21.69 3.85
C SER A 67 9.73 20.54 2.99
N VAL A 68 10.85 20.80 2.31
CA VAL A 68 11.58 19.80 1.53
C VAL A 68 12.05 18.65 2.41
N GLN A 69 12.56 18.93 3.60
CA GLN A 69 13.04 17.91 4.54
C GLN A 69 11.90 17.00 5.01
N ALA A 70 10.74 17.59 5.37
CA ALA A 70 9.57 16.81 5.78
C ALA A 70 9.04 15.96 4.62
N MET A 71 8.99 16.51 3.41
CA MET A 71 8.61 15.77 2.20
C MET A 71 9.54 14.57 1.94
N GLN A 72 10.86 14.76 2.07
CA GLN A 72 11.83 13.68 1.90
C GLN A 72 11.64 12.56 2.94
N GLN A 73 11.39 12.91 4.21
CA GLN A 73 11.14 11.91 5.25
C GLN A 73 9.82 11.18 5.03
N LEU A 74 8.78 11.88 4.57
CA LEU A 74 7.52 11.26 4.20
C LEU A 74 7.72 10.24 3.07
N ILE A 75 8.38 10.63 1.97
CA ILE A 75 8.62 9.72 0.84
C ILE A 75 9.49 8.52 1.28
N LYS A 76 10.48 8.71 2.15
CA LYS A 76 11.25 7.60 2.74
C LYS A 76 10.37 6.66 3.55
N ALA A 77 9.48 7.19 4.38
CA ALA A 77 8.57 6.37 5.17
C ALA A 77 7.67 5.52 4.26
N LEU A 78 7.10 6.13 3.21
CA LEU A 78 6.30 5.41 2.21
C LEU A 78 7.13 4.34 1.47
N LEU A 79 8.39 4.63 1.13
CA LEU A 79 9.29 3.66 0.51
C LEU A 79 9.53 2.45 1.42
N ILE A 80 9.81 2.68 2.70
CA ILE A 80 10.02 1.61 3.68
C ILE A 80 8.74 0.77 3.81
N THR A 81 7.57 1.40 3.90
CA THR A 81 6.28 0.70 3.92
C THR A 81 6.08 -0.17 2.68
N ASN A 82 6.41 0.34 1.49
CA ASN A 82 6.29 -0.42 0.24
C ASN A 82 7.25 -1.61 0.19
N ILE A 83 8.49 -1.44 0.66
CA ILE A 83 9.47 -2.54 0.73
C ILE A 83 8.99 -3.61 1.71
N LEU A 84 8.49 -3.22 2.88
CA LEU A 84 7.92 -4.16 3.85
C LEU A 84 6.73 -4.92 3.25
N GLY A 85 5.84 -4.21 2.54
CA GLY A 85 4.73 -4.82 1.80
C GLY A 85 5.24 -5.87 0.82
N ALA A 86 6.21 -5.54 -0.03
CA ALA A 86 6.76 -6.46 -1.03
C ALA A 86 7.38 -7.71 -0.37
N VAL A 87 8.13 -7.54 0.72
CA VAL A 87 8.75 -8.67 1.44
C VAL A 87 7.70 -9.58 2.07
N ILE A 88 6.71 -9.02 2.76
CA ILE A 88 5.70 -9.80 3.49
C ILE A 88 4.78 -10.54 2.51
N THR A 89 4.35 -9.89 1.43
CA THR A 89 3.44 -10.51 0.45
C THR A 89 4.17 -11.48 -0.47
N ALA A 90 5.47 -11.28 -0.72
CA ALA A 90 6.31 -12.29 -1.37
C ALA A 90 6.45 -13.54 -0.49
N TYR A 91 6.64 -13.36 0.83
CA TYR A 91 6.63 -14.48 1.77
C TYR A 91 5.31 -15.25 1.72
N ALA A 92 4.16 -14.57 1.65
CA ALA A 92 2.85 -15.22 1.45
C ALA A 92 2.78 -16.00 0.12
N GLY A 93 3.36 -15.48 -0.96
CA GLY A 93 3.47 -16.18 -2.24
C GLY A 93 4.33 -17.44 -2.16
N PHE A 94 5.52 -17.35 -1.56
CA PHE A 94 6.45 -18.48 -1.43
C PHE A 94 5.96 -19.58 -0.47
N THR A 95 5.14 -19.22 0.53
CA THR A 95 4.53 -20.19 1.46
C THR A 95 3.25 -20.82 0.93
N GLY A 96 2.78 -20.42 -0.26
CA GLY A 96 1.57 -20.93 -0.88
C GLY A 96 0.26 -20.35 -0.32
N ILE A 97 0.33 -19.31 0.52
CA ILE A 97 -0.85 -18.57 0.99
C ILE A 97 -1.45 -17.75 -0.15
N PHE A 98 -0.61 -17.04 -0.90
CA PHE A 98 -1.01 -16.33 -2.12
C PHE A 98 -0.75 -17.20 -3.34
N VAL A 99 -1.78 -17.42 -4.16
CA VAL A 99 -1.71 -18.19 -5.39
C VAL A 99 -2.38 -17.45 -6.54
N GLY A 100 -2.04 -17.78 -7.80
CA GLY A 100 -2.60 -17.13 -8.98
C GLY A 100 -2.39 -15.61 -8.96
N LEU A 101 -3.47 -14.83 -8.96
CA LEU A 101 -3.42 -13.36 -8.87
C LEU A 101 -2.92 -12.85 -7.51
N GLY A 102 -2.76 -13.70 -6.49
CA GLY A 102 -2.11 -13.35 -5.24
C GLY A 102 -0.67 -12.84 -5.43
N TRP A 103 0.03 -13.32 -6.47
CA TRP A 103 1.36 -12.82 -6.85
C TRP A 103 1.37 -11.38 -7.37
N SER A 104 0.21 -10.81 -7.71
CA SER A 104 0.12 -9.41 -8.10
C SER A 104 0.48 -8.46 -6.94
N ASP A 105 0.28 -8.88 -5.69
CA ASP A 105 0.54 -8.05 -4.51
C ASP A 105 2.03 -7.75 -4.27
N PRO A 106 2.95 -8.75 -4.23
CA PRO A 106 4.38 -8.46 -4.13
C PRO A 106 4.92 -7.67 -5.33
N ILE A 107 4.41 -7.95 -6.53
CA ILE A 107 4.79 -7.19 -7.74
C ILE A 107 4.34 -5.73 -7.61
N PHE A 108 3.11 -5.50 -7.17
CA PHE A 108 2.55 -4.17 -6.95
C PHE A 108 3.40 -3.36 -5.96
N PHE A 109 3.72 -3.94 -4.80
CA PHE A 109 4.56 -3.27 -3.80
C PHE A 109 6.01 -3.07 -4.28
N ALA A 110 6.57 -3.99 -5.05
CA ALA A 110 7.89 -3.82 -5.65
C ALA A 110 7.90 -2.65 -6.65
N VAL A 111 6.89 -2.56 -7.52
CA VAL A 111 6.73 -1.44 -8.46
C VAL A 111 6.54 -0.13 -7.71
N LEU A 112 5.68 -0.09 -6.68
CA LEU A 112 5.52 1.10 -5.84
C LEU A 112 6.82 1.50 -5.14
N SER A 113 7.62 0.53 -4.69
CA SER A 113 8.94 0.80 -4.10
C SER A 113 9.87 1.48 -5.10
N VAL A 114 9.94 0.97 -6.34
CA VAL A 114 10.77 1.57 -7.41
C VAL A 114 10.28 2.99 -7.73
N VAL A 115 8.98 3.18 -7.94
CA VAL A 115 8.41 4.51 -8.24
C VAL A 115 8.67 5.50 -7.09
N THR A 116 8.49 5.06 -5.85
CA THR A 116 8.72 5.88 -4.66
C THR A 116 10.20 6.22 -4.49
N PHE A 117 11.10 5.27 -4.78
CA PHE A 117 12.54 5.49 -4.75
C PHE A 117 12.99 6.51 -5.80
N LEU A 118 12.48 6.42 -7.02
CA LEU A 118 12.73 7.42 -8.07
C LEU A 118 12.22 8.81 -7.66
N GLN A 119 11.03 8.87 -7.03
CA GLN A 119 10.50 10.12 -6.50
C GLN A 119 11.37 10.68 -5.36
N TYR A 120 11.89 9.81 -4.49
CA TYR A 120 12.82 10.19 -3.43
C TYR A 120 14.12 10.77 -4.00
N GLN A 121 14.74 10.11 -4.98
CA GLN A 121 15.94 10.64 -5.64
C GLN A 121 15.69 12.02 -6.24
N LYS A 122 14.56 12.20 -6.93
CA LYS A 122 14.16 13.49 -7.49
C LYS A 122 13.96 14.56 -6.42
N SER A 123 13.52 14.21 -5.22
CA SER A 123 13.31 15.16 -4.13
C SER A 123 14.59 15.61 -3.41
N ARG A 124 15.75 14.98 -3.71
CA ARG A 124 17.06 15.33 -3.13
C ARG A 124 17.85 16.36 -3.95
N GLY A 125 17.56 16.48 -5.24
CA GLY A 125 18.14 17.48 -6.15
C GLY A 125 17.20 18.66 -6.34
#